data_AF-A0A842NP51-F1
#
_entry.id   AF-A0A842NP51-F1
#
_cell.length_a   1.000
_cell.length_b   1.000
_cell.length_c   1.000
_cell.angle_alpha   90.00
_cell.angle_beta   90.00
_cell.angle_gamma   90.00
#
_symmetry.space_group_name_H-M   'P 1'
#
loop_
_entity.id
_entity.type
_entity.pdbx_description
1 polymer ?
#
loop_
_entity_poly.entity_id
_entity_poly.type
_entity_poly.pdbx_seq_one_letter_code
_entity_poly.pdbx_strand_id
1 'polypeptide(L)'
;MRVLPLVFIFAMLTVIVVLLNIAFHNQVSIPIKVSSAAERLSPSDHIKEENVHIYDDRVIIDIKNPQWAEFIDTNSMDPIIDEYANSIQIIPIEQEEVHIGDIVSYESEYATGTIIHRVVSIGEDDLGAYYYLKGDNNIFRDPGRVRFDQIRRVTVGIIY
;
A
#
# COMPACT_ATOMS: atom_id res chain seq x y z
N MET A 1 50.56 -34.10 -3.74
CA MET A 1 49.92 -32.84 -4.16
C MET A 1 48.42 -33.06 -4.40
N ARG A 2 47.57 -32.84 -3.39
CA ARG A 2 46.08 -32.86 -3.51
C ARG A 2 45.42 -31.80 -2.61
N VAL A 3 46.12 -30.70 -2.36
CA VAL A 3 45.66 -29.62 -1.45
C VAL A 3 44.83 -28.56 -2.18
N LEU A 4 45.05 -28.39 -3.49
CA LEU A 4 44.38 -27.40 -4.33
C LEU A 4 42.84 -27.55 -4.43
N PRO A 5 42.26 -28.77 -4.54
CA PRO A 5 40.81 -28.91 -4.60
C PRO A 5 40.12 -28.59 -3.27
N LEU A 6 40.80 -28.83 -2.14
CA LEU A 6 40.24 -28.59 -0.81
C LEU A 6 40.10 -27.09 -0.52
N VAL A 7 41.09 -26.30 -0.94
CA VAL A 7 41.06 -24.83 -0.82
C VAL A 7 39.95 -24.23 -1.68
N PHE A 8 39.74 -24.75 -2.90
CA PHE A 8 38.65 -24.32 -3.77
C PHE A 8 37.26 -24.63 -3.19
N ILE A 9 37.09 -25.82 -2.61
CA ILE A 9 35.82 -26.20 -1.97
C ILE A 9 35.53 -25.29 -0.78
N PHE A 10 36.54 -25.02 0.06
CA PHE A 10 36.38 -24.14 1.21
C PHE A 10 36.05 -22.70 0.79
N ALA A 11 36.72 -22.17 -0.25
CA ALA A 11 36.41 -20.86 -0.82
C ALA A 11 35.01 -20.78 -1.42
N MET A 12 34.54 -21.85 -2.07
CA MET A 12 33.17 -21.90 -2.60
C MET A 12 32.13 -21.93 -1.47
N LEU A 13 32.41 -22.67 -0.39
CA LEU A 13 31.54 -22.77 0.78
C LEU A 13 31.42 -21.42 1.50
N THR A 14 32.53 -20.69 1.66
CA THR A 14 32.50 -19.36 2.27
C THR A 14 31.73 -18.36 1.42
N VAL A 15 31.88 -18.38 0.09
CA VAL A 15 31.07 -17.54 -0.81
C VAL A 15 29.58 -17.84 -0.68
N ILE A 16 29.20 -19.13 -0.62
CA ILE A 16 27.78 -19.53 -0.44
C ILE A 16 27.24 -19.03 0.91
N VAL A 17 28.00 -19.16 2.00
CA VAL A 17 27.58 -18.71 3.34
C VAL A 17 27.42 -17.19 3.40
N VAL A 18 28.31 -16.44 2.71
CA VAL A 18 28.20 -14.98 2.62
C VAL A 18 26.97 -14.57 1.80
N LEU A 19 26.74 -15.21 0.65
CA LEU A 19 25.55 -14.95 -0.18
C LEU A 19 24.25 -15.27 0.56
N LEU A 20 24.21 -16.37 1.31
CA LEU A 20 23.07 -16.72 2.16
C LEU A 20 22.87 -15.67 3.27
N ASN A 21 23.92 -15.23 3.95
CA ASN A 21 23.80 -14.18 4.97
C ASN A 21 23.24 -12.87 4.39
N ILE A 22 23.71 -12.44 3.22
CA ILE A 22 23.18 -11.24 2.55
C ILE A 22 21.70 -11.43 2.21
N ALA A 23 21.34 -12.60 1.69
CA ALA A 23 19.95 -12.92 1.33
C ALA A 23 19.01 -13.07 2.54
N PHE A 24 19.53 -13.41 3.73
CA PHE A 24 18.75 -13.44 4.97
C PHE A 24 18.76 -12.11 5.73
N HIS A 25 19.79 -11.27 5.54
CA HIS A 25 19.86 -9.93 6.13
C HIS A 25 18.88 -8.97 5.44
N ASN A 26 18.79 -9.07 4.11
CA ASN A 26 17.69 -8.47 3.37
C ASN A 26 16.50 -9.40 3.56
N GLN A 27 15.47 -9.02 4.31
CA GLN A 27 14.31 -9.87 4.64
C GLN A 27 13.43 -10.17 3.40
N VAL A 28 14.00 -10.83 2.40
CA VAL A 28 13.29 -11.23 1.19
C VAL A 28 12.41 -12.41 1.56
N SER A 29 11.12 -12.13 1.79
CA SER A 29 10.13 -13.16 1.97
C SER A 29 9.94 -13.92 0.66
N ILE A 30 10.17 -15.24 0.67
CA ILE A 30 9.87 -16.10 -0.47
C ILE A 30 8.43 -16.58 -0.30
N PRO A 31 7.47 -16.17 -1.15
CA PRO A 31 6.10 -16.62 -1.03
C PRO A 31 6.02 -18.12 -1.31
N ILE A 32 5.51 -18.88 -0.35
CA ILE A 32 5.23 -20.31 -0.51
C ILE A 32 4.07 -20.45 -1.50
N LYS A 33 4.33 -20.98 -2.72
CA LYS A 33 3.32 -21.26 -3.75
C LYS A 33 2.45 -22.50 -3.43
N VAL A 34 1.97 -22.64 -2.20
CA VAL A 34 1.04 -23.71 -1.83
C VAL A 34 -0.35 -23.08 -1.78
N SER A 35 -1.09 -23.20 -2.90
CA SER A 35 -2.38 -22.53 -3.16
C SER A 35 -2.26 -20.99 -3.19
N SER A 36 -2.17 -20.40 -4.39
CA SER A 36 -2.22 -18.94 -4.52
C SER A 36 -3.57 -18.44 -4.03
N ALA A 37 -3.57 -17.64 -2.96
CA ALA A 37 -4.72 -16.85 -2.59
C ALA A 37 -5.22 -16.07 -3.82
N ALA A 38 -6.53 -15.82 -3.90
CA ALA A 38 -7.08 -15.03 -4.99
C ALA A 38 -6.49 -13.62 -4.94
N GLU A 39 -5.98 -13.15 -6.08
CA GLU A 39 -5.49 -11.78 -6.25
C GLU A 39 -6.60 -10.79 -5.87
N ARG A 40 -6.24 -9.74 -5.14
CA ARG A 40 -7.16 -8.66 -4.75
C ARG A 40 -6.54 -7.33 -5.16
N LEU A 41 -7.40 -6.35 -5.43
CA LEU A 41 -6.96 -4.99 -5.72
C LEU A 41 -6.12 -4.46 -4.56
N SER A 42 -4.88 -4.08 -4.85
CA SER A 42 -3.96 -3.45 -3.91
C SER A 42 -3.68 -2.00 -4.33
N PRO A 43 -3.32 -1.10 -3.38
CA PRO A 43 -2.94 0.26 -3.71
C PRO A 43 -1.75 0.32 -4.67
N SER A 44 -1.66 1.43 -5.40
CA SER A 44 -0.50 1.72 -6.26
C SER A 44 0.72 2.16 -5.43
N ASP A 45 1.90 2.09 -6.06
CA ASP A 45 3.17 2.47 -5.43
C ASP A 45 3.38 4.00 -5.44
N HIS A 46 2.75 4.67 -4.47
CA HIS A 46 2.78 6.12 -4.25
C HIS A 46 4.07 6.63 -3.60
N ILE A 47 4.79 5.77 -2.87
CA ILE A 47 6.04 6.13 -2.18
C ILE A 47 7.13 5.15 -2.61
N LYS A 48 8.05 5.64 -3.44
CA LYS A 48 9.21 4.85 -3.84
C LYS A 48 10.08 4.51 -2.65
N GLU A 49 10.65 3.31 -2.63
CA GLU A 49 11.49 2.79 -1.56
C GLU A 49 12.64 3.73 -1.18
N GLU A 50 13.22 4.43 -2.16
CA GLU A 50 14.26 5.45 -1.95
C GLU A 50 13.85 6.63 -1.06
N ASN A 51 12.54 6.84 -0.86
CA ASN A 51 11.98 7.86 0.03
C ASN A 51 11.65 7.32 1.43
N VAL A 52 11.96 6.05 1.72
CA VAL A 52 11.74 5.43 3.03
C VAL A 52 13.09 5.16 3.69
N HIS A 53 13.37 5.91 4.75
CA HIS A 53 14.64 5.82 5.48
C HIS A 53 14.42 5.21 6.86
N ILE A 54 15.10 4.10 7.12
CA ILE A 54 15.04 3.39 8.40
C ILE A 54 16.34 3.64 9.15
N TYR A 55 16.22 4.14 10.37
CA TYR A 55 17.30 4.35 11.31
C TYR A 55 17.03 3.55 12.60
N ASP A 56 18.05 3.43 13.46
CA ASP A 56 17.93 2.68 14.72
C ASP A 56 16.85 3.25 15.67
N ASP A 57 16.54 4.53 15.55
CA ASP A 57 15.64 5.27 16.45
C ASP A 57 14.38 5.81 15.77
N ARG A 58 14.29 5.77 14.44
CA ARG A 58 13.18 6.38 13.69
C ARG A 58 13.03 5.85 12.28
N VAL A 59 11.84 6.05 11.73
CA VAL A 59 11.55 5.92 10.30
C VAL A 59 11.21 7.32 9.76
N ILE A 60 11.82 7.70 8.64
CA ILE A 60 11.51 8.93 7.92
C ILE A 60 10.95 8.55 6.56
N ILE A 61 9.81 9.11 6.21
CA ILE A 61 9.17 8.93 4.91
C ILE A 61 9.08 10.29 4.23
N ASP A 62 9.81 10.48 3.14
CA ASP A 62 9.82 11.73 2.39
C ASP A 62 8.63 11.79 1.43
N ILE A 63 7.60 12.54 1.80
CA ILE A 63 6.40 12.77 0.97
C ILE A 63 5.98 14.24 0.98
N LYS A 64 5.33 14.66 -0.11
CA LYS A 64 4.81 16.02 -0.24
C LYS A 64 3.47 16.15 0.46
N ASN A 65 3.32 17.20 1.26
CA ASN A 65 2.07 17.56 1.95
C ASN A 65 1.41 16.40 2.71
N PRO A 66 2.14 15.70 3.61
CA PRO A 66 1.59 14.60 4.38
C PRO A 66 0.38 15.04 5.18
N GLN A 67 -0.64 14.20 5.21
CA GLN A 67 -1.83 14.35 6.03
C GLN A 67 -1.96 13.14 6.95
N TRP A 68 -2.41 13.38 8.17
CA TRP A 68 -2.68 12.34 9.15
C TRP A 68 -4.19 12.23 9.38
N ALA A 69 -4.71 11.01 9.52
CA ALA A 69 -6.10 10.77 9.84
C ALA A 69 -6.28 9.56 10.78
N GLU A 70 -7.22 9.72 11.70
CA GLU A 70 -7.79 8.69 12.59
C GLU A 70 -9.14 8.22 12.03
N PHE A 71 -9.65 7.10 12.57
CA PHE A 71 -10.83 6.44 12.06
C PHE A 71 -11.88 6.20 13.13
N ILE A 72 -13.14 6.17 12.70
CA ILE A 72 -14.27 5.74 13.52
C ILE A 72 -14.53 4.26 13.20
N ASP A 73 -14.78 3.45 14.23
CA ASP A 73 -15.13 2.04 14.06
C ASP A 73 -16.50 1.90 13.36
N THR A 74 -16.45 1.75 12.05
CA THR A 74 -17.61 1.43 11.20
C THR A 74 -17.58 0.00 10.67
N ASN A 75 -16.49 -0.74 10.95
CA ASN A 75 -16.18 -2.07 10.41
C ASN A 75 -16.13 -2.17 8.86
N SER A 76 -16.26 -1.06 8.10
CA SER A 76 -16.38 -1.11 6.64
C SER A 76 -15.07 -1.42 5.92
N MET A 77 -13.94 -1.10 6.56
CA MET A 77 -12.59 -1.28 6.04
C MET A 77 -11.84 -2.44 6.68
N ASP A 78 -12.51 -3.27 7.49
CA ASP A 78 -11.91 -4.49 8.02
C ASP A 78 -11.42 -5.41 6.89
N PRO A 79 -10.31 -6.13 7.09
CA PRO A 79 -9.45 -6.12 8.29
C PRO A 79 -8.34 -5.07 8.21
N ILE A 80 -8.39 -4.13 7.27
CA ILE A 80 -7.26 -3.26 6.94
C ILE A 80 -7.26 -1.99 7.79
N ILE A 81 -8.39 -1.41 8.12
CA ILE A 81 -8.45 -0.18 8.93
C ILE A 81 -9.53 -0.34 10.00
N ASP A 82 -9.17 0.03 11.24
CA ASP A 82 -10.03 0.01 12.42
C ASP A 82 -9.72 1.24 13.32
N GLU A 83 -10.48 1.49 14.39
CA GLU A 83 -10.49 2.73 15.19
C GLU A 83 -9.15 3.13 15.83
N TYR A 84 -8.20 2.22 15.98
CA TYR A 84 -6.87 2.51 16.52
C TYR A 84 -5.79 2.67 15.44
N ALA A 85 -6.13 2.37 14.18
CA ALA A 85 -5.21 2.57 13.08
C ALA A 85 -5.04 4.07 12.79
N ASN A 86 -3.85 4.43 12.34
CA ASN A 86 -3.52 5.76 11.87
C ASN A 86 -3.14 5.67 10.40
N SER A 87 -3.59 6.62 9.59
CA SER A 87 -3.11 6.71 8.21
C SER A 87 -2.22 7.90 7.95
N ILE A 88 -1.25 7.68 7.08
CA ILE A 88 -0.52 8.72 6.37
C ILE A 88 -1.12 8.80 4.97
N GLN A 89 -1.52 10.00 4.57
CA GLN A 89 -2.17 10.26 3.29
C GLN A 89 -1.50 11.42 2.56
N ILE A 90 -1.65 11.45 1.24
CA ILE A 90 -1.24 12.57 0.37
C ILE A 90 -2.47 13.23 -0.25
N ILE A 91 -2.36 14.50 -0.64
CA ILE A 91 -3.40 15.20 -1.40
C ILE A 91 -3.08 15.02 -2.89
N PRO A 92 -3.92 14.29 -3.66
CA PRO A 92 -3.69 14.15 -5.08
C PRO A 92 -3.91 15.50 -5.79
N ILE A 93 -3.07 15.83 -6.74
CA ILE A 93 -3.09 17.08 -7.50
C ILE A 93 -3.87 16.93 -8.80
N GLU A 94 -3.82 15.74 -9.40
CA GLU A 94 -4.46 15.41 -10.67
C GLU A 94 -5.10 14.01 -10.65
N GLN A 95 -5.98 13.73 -11.63
CA GLN A 95 -6.81 12.52 -11.67
C GLN A 95 -5.96 11.25 -11.85
N GLU A 96 -4.85 11.40 -12.57
CA GLU A 96 -3.87 10.38 -12.89
C GLU A 96 -3.10 9.88 -11.66
N GLU A 97 -3.16 10.60 -10.53
CA GLU A 97 -2.58 10.16 -9.27
C GLU A 97 -3.51 9.23 -8.49
N VAL A 98 -4.76 9.02 -8.92
CA VAL A 98 -5.71 8.11 -8.27
C VAL A 98 -5.90 6.85 -9.11
N HIS A 99 -5.58 5.69 -8.53
CA HIS A 99 -5.56 4.42 -9.25
C HIS A 99 -6.55 3.41 -8.68
N ILE A 100 -6.92 2.43 -9.51
CA ILE A 100 -7.68 1.26 -9.05
C ILE A 100 -6.87 0.57 -7.96
N GLY A 101 -7.52 0.27 -6.84
CA GLY A 101 -6.92 -0.36 -5.66
C GLY A 101 -6.47 0.62 -4.59
N ASP A 102 -6.36 1.93 -4.87
CA ASP A 102 -6.03 2.92 -3.86
C ASP A 102 -7.13 3.04 -2.79
N ILE A 103 -6.74 3.32 -1.55
CA ILE A 103 -7.68 3.67 -0.48
C ILE A 103 -7.72 5.19 -0.38
N VAL A 104 -8.90 5.77 -0.62
CA VAL A 104 -9.06 7.24 -0.70
C VAL A 104 -10.06 7.75 0.33
N SER A 105 -9.74 8.91 0.89
CA SER A 105 -10.69 9.70 1.68
C SER A 105 -11.45 10.64 0.75
N TYR A 106 -12.78 10.62 0.81
CA TYR A 106 -13.64 11.39 -0.10
C TYR A 106 -14.91 11.91 0.59
N GLU A 107 -15.53 12.90 -0.02
CA GLU A 107 -16.83 13.43 0.39
C GLU A 107 -17.93 12.91 -0.53
N SER A 108 -18.95 12.27 0.05
CA SER A 108 -20.09 11.74 -0.70
C SER A 108 -21.24 12.73 -0.75
N GLU A 109 -21.99 12.75 -1.85
CA GLU A 109 -23.27 13.47 -1.91
C GLU A 109 -24.37 12.76 -1.08
N TYR A 110 -24.15 11.50 -0.72
CA TYR A 110 -25.14 10.63 -0.06
C TYR A 110 -24.94 10.50 1.45
N ALA A 111 -23.86 11.04 2.00
CA ALA A 111 -23.51 10.91 3.41
C ALA A 111 -22.74 12.13 3.91
N THR A 112 -22.89 12.43 5.19
CA THR A 112 -22.17 13.54 5.83
C THR A 112 -20.83 13.09 6.38
N GLY A 113 -19.79 13.88 6.14
CA GLY A 113 -18.43 13.61 6.63
C GLY A 113 -17.52 12.98 5.58
N THR A 114 -16.27 12.77 5.98
CA THR A 114 -15.25 12.15 5.14
C THR A 114 -15.35 10.63 5.25
N ILE A 115 -15.52 9.94 4.13
CA ILE A 115 -15.52 8.48 4.05
C ILE A 115 -14.17 8.04 3.52
N ILE A 116 -13.65 6.89 3.98
CA ILE A 116 -12.42 6.28 3.47
C ILE A 116 -12.72 4.90 2.92
N HIS A 117 -12.54 4.67 1.62
CA HIS A 117 -12.82 3.39 0.97
C HIS A 117 -11.90 3.13 -0.22
N ARG A 118 -11.88 1.90 -0.74
CA ARG A 118 -11.03 1.50 -1.87
C ARG A 118 -11.65 1.84 -3.22
N VAL A 119 -10.84 2.37 -4.14
CA VAL A 119 -11.17 2.52 -5.55
C VAL A 119 -11.27 1.14 -6.19
N VAL A 120 -12.46 0.75 -6.61
CA VAL A 120 -12.70 -0.56 -7.25
C VAL A 120 -12.85 -0.47 -8.77
N SER A 121 -13.13 0.73 -9.29
CA SER A 121 -13.22 0.98 -10.73
C SER A 121 -13.11 2.48 -11.01
N ILE A 122 -12.49 2.81 -12.13
CA ILE A 122 -12.41 4.17 -12.68
C ILE A 122 -13.10 4.14 -14.04
N GLY A 123 -13.90 5.16 -14.32
CA GLY A 123 -14.48 5.41 -15.64
C GLY A 123 -14.38 6.88 -16.00
N GLU A 124 -14.79 7.21 -17.21
CA GLU A 124 -14.76 8.57 -17.74
C GLU A 124 -16.10 8.87 -18.43
N ASP A 125 -16.58 10.10 -18.30
CA ASP A 125 -17.70 10.64 -19.04
C ASP A 125 -17.45 12.11 -19.40
N ASP A 126 -18.44 12.80 -19.96
CA ASP A 126 -18.32 14.20 -20.40
C ASP A 126 -17.94 15.19 -19.27
N LEU A 127 -18.00 14.76 -18.00
CA LEU A 127 -17.60 15.53 -16.83
C LEU A 127 -16.21 15.15 -16.31
N GLY A 128 -15.47 14.31 -17.03
CA GLY A 128 -14.15 13.78 -16.67
C GLY A 128 -14.22 12.46 -15.90
N ALA A 129 -13.12 12.11 -15.23
CA ALA A 129 -13.03 10.86 -14.49
C ALA A 129 -14.09 10.76 -13.37
N TYR A 130 -14.57 9.54 -13.15
CA TYR A 130 -15.34 9.17 -11.97
C TYR A 130 -14.85 7.84 -11.39
N TYR A 131 -15.09 7.69 -10.09
CA TYR A 131 -14.59 6.59 -9.28
C TYR A 131 -15.77 5.85 -8.65
N TYR A 132 -15.71 4.52 -8.67
CA TYR A 132 -16.53 3.68 -7.82
C TYR A 132 -15.69 3.22 -6.65
N LEU A 133 -16.19 3.50 -5.45
CA LEU A 133 -15.52 3.19 -4.19
C LEU A 133 -16.27 2.10 -3.44
N LYS A 134 -15.57 1.39 -2.56
CA LYS A 134 -16.14 0.33 -1.73
C LYS A 134 -15.28 0.10 -0.49
N GLY A 135 -15.91 -0.01 0.68
CA GLY A 135 -15.26 -0.52 1.89
C GLY A 135 -14.83 -1.97 1.72
N ASP A 136 -13.62 -2.32 2.16
CA ASP A 136 -13.06 -3.66 1.96
C ASP A 136 -13.94 -4.78 2.54
N ASN A 137 -14.63 -4.51 3.64
CA ASN A 137 -15.56 -5.43 4.30
C ASN A 137 -17.03 -5.31 3.82
N ASN A 138 -17.35 -4.31 2.99
CA ASN A 138 -18.72 -4.14 2.50
C ASN A 138 -19.08 -5.21 1.45
N ILE A 139 -20.35 -5.59 1.35
CA ILE A 139 -20.83 -6.48 0.27
C ILE A 139 -20.99 -5.71 -1.03
N PHE A 140 -21.50 -4.49 -0.95
CA PHE A 140 -21.82 -3.62 -2.08
C PHE A 140 -20.87 -2.43 -2.14
N ARG A 141 -20.69 -1.90 -3.35
CA ARG A 141 -20.02 -0.62 -3.56
C ARG A 141 -20.83 0.53 -2.97
N ASP A 142 -20.16 1.64 -2.75
CA ASP A 142 -20.79 2.88 -2.31
C ASP A 142 -21.74 3.41 -3.40
N PRO A 143 -22.80 4.13 -3.02
CA PRO A 143 -23.74 4.70 -3.97
C PRO A 143 -23.11 5.83 -4.79
N GLY A 144 -23.49 5.89 -6.07
CA GLY A 144 -23.16 7.00 -6.96
C GLY A 144 -21.78 6.92 -7.62
N ARG A 145 -21.47 7.99 -8.36
CA ARG A 145 -20.16 8.24 -8.97
C ARG A 145 -19.45 9.29 -8.13
N VAL A 146 -18.24 9.01 -7.68
CA VAL A 146 -17.40 10.00 -7.00
C VAL A 146 -16.56 10.72 -8.05
N ARG A 147 -16.50 12.05 -7.99
CA ARG A 147 -15.67 12.89 -8.87
C ARG A 147 -14.32 13.20 -8.22
N PHE A 148 -13.35 13.61 -9.03
CA PHE A 148 -12.00 13.90 -8.53
C PHE A 148 -12.00 15.01 -7.47
N ASP A 149 -12.81 16.05 -7.65
CA ASP A 149 -12.94 17.16 -6.70
C ASP A 149 -13.58 16.74 -5.36
N GLN A 150 -14.20 15.55 -5.29
CA GLN A 150 -14.69 14.94 -4.06
C GLN A 150 -13.61 14.10 -3.35
N ILE A 151 -12.57 13.67 -4.06
CA ILE A 151 -11.43 12.96 -3.47
C ILE A 151 -10.56 13.98 -2.74
N ARG A 152 -10.35 13.74 -1.45
CA ARG A 152 -9.56 14.63 -0.59
C ARG A 152 -8.13 14.14 -0.46
N ARG A 153 -7.94 12.82 -0.29
CA ARG A 153 -6.64 12.24 0.04
C ARG A 153 -6.51 10.80 -0.46
N VAL A 154 -5.29 10.38 -0.77
CA VAL A 154 -4.89 9.01 -1.08
C VAL A 154 -4.06 8.46 0.07
N THR A 155 -4.40 7.27 0.57
CA THR A 155 -3.68 6.61 1.66
C THR A 155 -2.40 5.96 1.16
N VAL A 156 -1.28 6.28 1.81
CA VAL A 156 0.05 5.81 1.43
C VAL A 156 0.76 5.04 2.55
N GLY A 157 0.22 5.09 3.76
CA GLY A 157 0.68 4.28 4.89
C GLY A 157 -0.41 4.07 5.92
N ILE A 158 -0.41 2.91 6.57
CA ILE A 158 -1.28 2.58 7.70
C ILE A 158 -0.38 2.09 8.84
N ILE A 159 -0.58 2.65 10.02
CA ILE A 159 0.17 2.36 11.23
C ILE A 159 -0.82 1.83 12.26
N TYR A 160 -0.52 0.66 12.81
CA TYR A 160 -1.29 0.00 13.87
C TYR A 160 -0.53 0.05 15.20
#